data_AF-A0A1Q5BNM4-F1
#
_entry.id   AF-A0A1Q5BNM4-F1
#
_cell.length_a   1.000
_cell.length_b   1.000
_cell.length_c   1.000
_cell.angle_alpha   90.00
_cell.angle_beta   90.00
_cell.angle_gamma   90.00
#
_symmetry.space_group_name_H-M   'P 1'
#
loop_
_entity.id
_entity.type
_entity.pdbx_description
1 polymer ?
#
loop_
_entity_poly.entity_id
_entity_poly.type
_entity_poly.pdbx_seq_one_letter_code
_entity_poly.pdbx_strand_id
1 'polypeptide(L)'
;MSTPRPSLTLSCTVLDAPDAEELADFYRRLLGWETVQEEPGWVQIGPPGGGSGLGFQLEKAYVSPVWPAPAAAPGDQLMMLHLDFEVEDLEAGVAHAVAEGATPAEFQPQHDVRVLFDPVGHPFCLVVSGKVPGPPPAISPEWVAEQTREIAEQDRLTVQDAVAPDPSAPPAPARQVEPDTLT
;
A
#
# COMPACT_ATOMS: atom_id res chain seq x y z
N MET A 1 -44.64 -7.57 18.31
CA MET A 1 -43.63 -8.33 17.55
C MET A 1 -42.46 -7.40 17.35
N SER A 2 -41.23 -7.79 17.72
CA SER A 2 -40.05 -6.95 17.49
C SER A 2 -39.64 -7.09 16.03
N THR A 3 -39.38 -5.98 15.35
CA THR A 3 -38.90 -5.99 13.96
C THR A 3 -37.53 -6.70 13.93
N PRO A 4 -37.30 -7.66 13.02
CA PRO A 4 -36.00 -8.29 12.89
C PRO A 4 -34.93 -7.23 12.58
N ARG A 5 -33.79 -7.29 13.27
CA ARG A 5 -32.66 -6.41 12.98
C ARG A 5 -32.02 -6.84 11.65
N PRO A 6 -31.76 -5.91 10.71
CA PRO A 6 -31.06 -6.24 9.47
C PRO A 6 -29.60 -6.65 9.73
N SER A 7 -29.04 -7.43 8.82
CA SER A 7 -27.59 -7.72 8.78
C SER A 7 -26.87 -6.57 8.08
N LEU A 8 -25.77 -6.10 8.66
CA LEU A 8 -24.90 -5.06 8.11
C LEU A 8 -23.47 -5.62 8.11
N THR A 9 -22.74 -5.43 7.00
CA THR A 9 -21.34 -5.86 6.83
C THR A 9 -20.53 -4.66 6.37
N LEU A 10 -19.34 -4.46 6.96
CA LEU A 10 -18.41 -3.41 6.53
C LEU A 10 -17.74 -3.85 5.22
N SER A 11 -18.01 -3.14 4.13
CA SER A 11 -17.40 -3.43 2.82
C SER A 11 -15.95 -2.96 2.76
N CYS A 12 -15.73 -1.67 2.97
CA CYS A 12 -14.41 -1.03 2.88
C CYS A 12 -14.38 0.30 3.63
N THR A 13 -13.17 0.76 3.93
CA THR A 13 -12.89 2.16 4.27
C THR A 13 -12.56 2.90 2.98
N VAL A 14 -13.09 4.12 2.79
CA VAL A 14 -12.92 4.87 1.54
C VAL A 14 -12.04 6.09 1.77
N LEU A 15 -11.04 6.30 0.91
CA LEU A 15 -10.17 7.47 0.90
C LEU A 15 -10.49 8.35 -0.33
N ASP A 16 -10.69 9.64 -0.09
CA ASP A 16 -10.88 10.63 -1.15
C ASP A 16 -9.51 11.01 -1.75
N ALA A 17 -9.41 11.13 -3.07
CA ALA A 17 -8.16 11.45 -3.75
C ALA A 17 -8.38 12.29 -5.02
N PRO A 18 -7.43 13.14 -5.42
CA PRO A 18 -7.49 13.82 -6.71
C PRO A 18 -7.38 12.86 -7.91
N ASP A 19 -6.82 11.67 -7.70
CA ASP A 19 -6.78 10.56 -8.65
C ASP A 19 -6.98 9.24 -7.89
N ALA A 20 -8.11 8.58 -8.11
CA ALA A 20 -8.47 7.35 -7.40
C ALA A 20 -7.67 6.13 -7.89
N GLU A 21 -7.31 6.11 -9.17
CA GLU A 21 -6.59 4.99 -9.81
C GLU A 21 -5.12 5.01 -9.36
N GLU A 22 -4.49 6.18 -9.39
CA GLU A 22 -3.10 6.34 -8.92
C GLU A 22 -2.96 5.98 -7.44
N LEU A 23 -3.90 6.42 -6.60
CA LEU A 23 -3.88 6.09 -5.18
C LEU A 23 -4.13 4.59 -4.94
N ALA A 24 -5.07 3.99 -5.67
CA ALA A 24 -5.32 2.55 -5.57
C ALA A 24 -4.09 1.74 -5.94
N ASP A 25 -3.40 2.10 -7.03
CA ASP A 25 -2.19 1.42 -7.47
C ASP A 25 -1.05 1.52 -6.44
N PHE A 26 -0.92 2.64 -5.74
CA PHE A 26 -0.01 2.75 -4.59
C PHE A 26 -0.34 1.71 -3.52
N TYR A 27 -1.58 1.63 -3.05
CA TYR A 27 -1.95 0.69 -1.99
C TYR A 27 -1.91 -0.77 -2.45
N ARG A 28 -2.14 -1.07 -3.73
CA ARG A 28 -1.98 -2.41 -4.29
C ARG A 28 -0.53 -2.89 -4.19
N ARG A 29 0.43 -2.04 -4.57
CA ARG A 29 1.86 -2.39 -4.46
C ARG A 29 2.32 -2.44 -3.01
N LEU A 30 1.85 -1.50 -2.19
CA LEU A 30 2.17 -1.46 -0.76
C LEU A 30 1.71 -2.74 -0.04
N LEU A 31 0.49 -3.21 -0.29
CA LEU A 31 -0.16 -4.27 0.48
C LEU A 31 -0.17 -5.64 -0.22
N GLY A 32 0.16 -5.69 -1.52
CA GLY A 32 -0.03 -6.88 -2.35
C GLY A 32 -1.50 -7.27 -2.53
N TRP A 33 -2.42 -6.31 -2.41
CA TRP A 33 -3.86 -6.52 -2.56
C TRP A 33 -4.30 -6.37 -4.02
N GLU A 34 -5.39 -7.03 -4.37
CA GLU A 34 -5.93 -7.00 -5.73
C GLU A 34 -7.17 -6.13 -5.85
N THR A 35 -7.40 -5.60 -7.05
CA THR A 35 -8.62 -4.85 -7.39
C THR A 35 -9.82 -5.79 -7.34
N VAL A 36 -10.85 -5.40 -6.59
CA VAL A 36 -12.12 -6.12 -6.49
C VAL A 36 -13.25 -5.43 -7.27
N GLN A 37 -13.14 -4.12 -7.48
CA GLN A 37 -14.07 -3.33 -8.29
C GLN A 37 -13.36 -2.10 -8.84
N GLU A 38 -13.67 -1.72 -10.08
CA GLU A 38 -13.09 -0.56 -10.75
C GLU A 38 -14.12 0.07 -11.69
N GLU A 39 -14.32 1.37 -11.52
CA GLU A 39 -15.20 2.23 -12.32
C GLU A 39 -14.53 3.61 -12.47
N PRO A 40 -14.90 4.43 -13.47
CA PRO A 40 -14.28 5.75 -13.64
C PRO A 40 -14.38 6.62 -12.36
N GLY A 41 -13.24 6.93 -11.75
CA GLY A 41 -13.14 7.70 -10.51
C GLY A 41 -13.45 6.92 -9.22
N TRP A 42 -13.50 5.59 -9.28
CA TRP A 42 -13.69 4.71 -8.12
C TRP A 42 -12.93 3.40 -8.28
N VAL A 43 -12.11 3.06 -7.29
CA VAL A 43 -11.42 1.76 -7.23
C VAL A 43 -11.58 1.16 -5.84
N GLN A 44 -11.84 -0.14 -5.75
CA GLN A 44 -11.80 -0.88 -4.50
C GLN A 44 -10.81 -2.03 -4.61
N ILE A 45 -9.97 -2.19 -3.59
CA ILE A 45 -9.02 -3.29 -3.44
C ILE A 45 -9.36 -4.11 -2.19
N GLY A 46 -8.97 -5.38 -2.18
CA GLY A 46 -9.32 -6.29 -1.08
C GLY A 46 -8.18 -7.19 -0.63
N PRO A 47 -8.14 -7.57 0.67
CA PRO A 47 -7.14 -8.49 1.19
C PRO A 47 -7.32 -9.90 0.61
N PRO A 48 -6.22 -10.67 0.52
CA PRO A 48 -6.31 -12.10 0.22
C PRO A 48 -7.14 -12.81 1.30
N GLY A 49 -8.05 -13.70 0.89
CA GLY A 49 -8.94 -14.41 1.81
C GLY A 49 -10.23 -13.65 2.17
N GLY A 50 -10.41 -12.43 1.66
CA GLY A 50 -11.60 -11.61 1.87
C GLY A 50 -11.60 -10.85 3.21
N GLY A 51 -12.62 -10.03 3.42
CA GLY A 51 -12.70 -9.10 4.54
C GLY A 51 -13.00 -7.68 4.05
N SER A 52 -12.91 -6.70 4.96
CA SER A 52 -13.08 -5.30 4.59
C SER A 52 -11.86 -4.77 3.84
N GLY A 53 -12.08 -4.18 2.67
CA GLY A 53 -11.01 -3.65 1.82
C GLY A 53 -10.78 -2.15 1.99
N LEU A 54 -10.08 -1.57 1.01
CA LEU A 54 -9.94 -0.12 0.83
C LEU A 54 -10.61 0.30 -0.47
N GLY A 55 -11.37 1.39 -0.41
CA GLY A 55 -11.94 2.09 -1.55
C GLY A 55 -11.23 3.43 -1.76
N PHE A 56 -11.20 3.89 -3.00
CA PHE A 56 -10.58 5.15 -3.40
C PHE A 56 -11.56 5.89 -4.31
N GLN A 57 -11.81 7.15 -4.00
CA GLN A 57 -12.82 7.96 -4.69
C GLN A 57 -12.21 9.25 -5.23
N LEU A 58 -12.53 9.59 -6.48
CA LEU A 58 -12.16 10.87 -7.06
C LEU A 58 -12.89 12.02 -6.34
N GLU A 59 -12.12 12.91 -5.70
CA GLU A 59 -12.59 14.16 -5.11
C GLU A 59 -11.67 15.31 -5.52
N LYS A 60 -12.22 16.24 -6.30
CA LYS A 60 -11.47 17.37 -6.86
C LYS A 60 -11.15 18.45 -5.83
N ALA A 61 -11.94 18.52 -4.76
CA ALA A 61 -11.75 19.45 -3.66
C ALA A 61 -10.90 18.84 -2.52
N TYR A 62 -10.28 17.68 -2.74
CA TYR A 62 -9.47 17.02 -1.74
C TYR A 62 -8.33 17.91 -1.24
N VAL A 63 -8.16 17.94 0.08
CA VAL A 63 -7.07 18.61 0.78
C VAL A 63 -6.47 17.62 1.76
N SER A 64 -5.15 17.41 1.68
CA SER A 64 -4.42 16.51 2.56
C SER A 64 -4.56 16.93 4.03
N PRO A 65 -4.79 16.01 4.97
CA PRO A 65 -4.79 16.32 6.40
C PRO A 65 -3.48 16.91 6.90
N VAL A 66 -3.55 17.88 7.82
CA VAL A 66 -2.38 18.37 8.56
C VAL A 66 -2.01 17.36 9.64
N TRP A 67 -0.73 17.01 9.68
CA TRP A 67 -0.14 16.18 10.71
C TRP A 67 1.11 16.85 11.31
N PRO A 68 1.29 16.81 12.64
CA PRO A 68 0.35 16.31 13.65
C PRO A 68 -0.78 17.32 13.93
N ALA A 69 -1.89 16.86 14.52
CA ALA A 69 -3.05 17.72 14.79
C ALA A 69 -2.75 19.04 15.55
N PRO A 70 -1.81 19.10 16.53
CA PRO A 70 -1.44 20.36 17.18
C PRO A 70 -0.76 21.40 16.26
N ALA A 71 -0.28 21.01 15.09
CA ALA A 71 0.30 21.92 14.11
C ALA A 71 -0.76 22.60 13.23
N ALA A 72 -2.02 22.15 13.28
CA ALA A 72 -3.11 22.66 12.45
C ALA A 72 -3.65 24.02 12.94
N ALA A 73 -4.00 24.88 11.99
CA ALA A 73 -4.74 26.11 12.21
C ALA A 73 -6.27 25.87 12.12
N PRO A 74 -7.10 26.78 12.67
CA PRO A 74 -8.55 26.70 12.48
C PRO A 74 -8.93 26.70 10.99
N GLY A 75 -9.62 25.65 10.55
CA GLY A 75 -10.05 25.47 9.17
C GLY A 75 -9.16 24.54 8.35
N ASP A 76 -8.01 24.11 8.88
CA ASP A 76 -7.21 23.06 8.26
C ASP A 76 -7.93 21.70 8.35
N GLN A 77 -7.72 20.86 7.34
CA GLN A 77 -8.19 19.50 7.37
C GLN A 77 -7.42 18.70 8.42
N LEU A 78 -8.13 18.02 9.31
CA LEU A 78 -7.53 17.11 10.30
C LEU A 78 -7.66 15.67 9.85
N MET A 79 -6.78 14.83 10.39
CA MET A 79 -6.89 13.38 10.21
C MET A 79 -8.18 12.88 10.86
N MET A 80 -9.03 12.21 10.08
CA MET A 80 -10.37 11.76 10.51
C MET A 80 -10.41 10.27 10.85
N LEU A 81 -9.43 9.51 10.39
CA LEU A 81 -9.31 8.06 10.61
C LEU A 81 -7.85 7.68 10.83
N HIS A 82 -7.64 6.53 11.47
CA HIS A 82 -6.36 5.85 11.50
C HIS A 82 -6.42 4.66 10.56
N LEU A 83 -5.41 4.56 9.68
CA LEU A 83 -5.18 3.38 8.85
C LEU A 83 -3.89 2.75 9.33
N ASP A 84 -4.00 1.69 10.13
CA ASP A 84 -2.87 1.05 10.79
C ASP A 84 -2.61 -0.32 10.13
N PHE A 85 -1.41 -0.49 9.59
CA PHE A 85 -0.95 -1.75 9.02
C PHE A 85 0.08 -2.39 9.94
N GLU A 86 -0.21 -3.63 10.36
CA GLU A 86 0.71 -4.38 11.19
C GLU A 86 1.89 -4.90 10.35
N VAL A 87 3.10 -4.71 10.87
CA VAL A 87 4.35 -5.22 10.30
C VAL A 87 5.15 -5.94 11.39
N GLU A 88 6.02 -6.86 11.00
CA GLU A 88 6.94 -7.52 11.93
C GLU A 88 8.17 -6.65 12.22
N ASP A 89 8.55 -5.82 11.25
CA ASP A 89 9.70 -4.92 11.29
C ASP A 89 9.30 -3.55 10.74
N LEU A 90 9.32 -2.54 11.61
CA LEU A 90 9.00 -1.15 11.23
C LEU A 90 9.98 -0.59 10.22
N GLU A 91 11.24 -0.99 10.28
CA GLU A 91 12.29 -0.49 9.39
C GLU A 91 12.08 -1.01 7.97
N ALA A 92 11.98 -2.32 7.81
CA ALA A 92 11.68 -2.93 6.53
C ALA A 92 10.35 -2.43 5.96
N GLY A 93 9.33 -2.29 6.81
CA GLY A 93 8.03 -1.74 6.40
C GLY A 93 8.12 -0.31 5.89
N VAL A 94 8.86 0.58 6.57
CA VAL A 94 9.08 1.96 6.12
C VAL A 94 9.83 1.98 4.80
N ALA A 95 10.91 1.20 4.66
CA ALA A 95 11.71 1.18 3.45
C ALA A 95 10.90 0.71 2.23
N HIS A 96 10.07 -0.32 2.40
CA HIS A 96 9.10 -0.78 1.40
C HIS A 96 8.09 0.32 1.05
N ALA A 97 7.46 0.93 2.05
CA ALA A 97 6.47 1.98 1.81
C ALA A 97 7.06 3.18 1.05
N VAL A 98 8.29 3.58 1.38
CA VAL A 98 9.00 4.66 0.68
C VAL A 98 9.36 4.27 -0.74
N ALA A 99 9.81 3.02 -0.97
CA ALA A 99 10.07 2.51 -2.31
C ALA A 99 8.83 2.58 -3.21
N GLU A 100 7.64 2.37 -2.62
CA GLU A 100 6.37 2.44 -3.34
C GLU A 100 5.80 3.85 -3.53
N GLY A 101 6.38 4.86 -2.88
CA GLY A 101 6.03 6.27 -3.04
C GLY A 101 5.52 6.98 -1.78
N ALA A 102 5.56 6.33 -0.61
CA ALA A 102 5.20 6.97 0.65
C ALA A 102 6.28 7.95 1.12
N THR A 103 5.89 8.92 1.95
CA THR A 103 6.83 9.85 2.60
C THR A 103 6.74 9.73 4.12
N PRO A 104 7.83 9.47 4.86
CA PRO A 104 7.78 9.42 6.31
C PRO A 104 7.43 10.80 6.89
N ALA A 105 6.54 10.83 7.89
CA ALA A 105 6.25 12.08 8.60
C ALA A 105 7.44 12.52 9.45
N GLU A 106 7.69 13.82 9.54
CA GLU A 106 8.76 14.38 10.39
C GLU A 106 8.47 14.13 11.88
N PHE A 107 7.21 14.28 12.29
CA PHE A 107 6.77 14.01 13.67
C PHE A 107 6.28 12.57 13.83
N GLN A 108 6.92 11.84 14.74
CA GLN A 108 6.60 10.45 15.11
C GLN A 108 6.13 10.39 16.58
N PRO A 109 4.90 9.94 16.88
CA PRO A 109 4.31 10.07 18.22
C PRO A 109 4.72 8.97 19.20
N GLN A 110 5.08 7.78 18.70
CA GLN A 110 5.23 6.56 19.49
C GLN A 110 6.42 5.74 18.98
N HIS A 111 6.91 4.81 19.80
CA HIS A 111 8.12 4.04 19.49
C HIS A 111 7.84 2.83 18.56
N ASP A 112 6.69 2.21 18.74
CA ASP A 112 6.14 1.04 18.07
C ASP A 112 5.28 1.39 16.84
N VAL A 113 5.30 2.66 16.43
CA VAL A 113 4.54 3.18 15.29
C VAL A 113 5.47 3.96 14.37
N ARG A 114 5.19 3.91 13.07
CA ARG A 114 5.71 4.84 12.06
C ARG A 114 4.58 5.46 11.27
N VAL A 115 4.49 6.78 11.30
CA VAL A 115 3.53 7.55 10.51
C VAL A 115 4.18 7.92 9.18
N LEU A 116 3.50 7.60 8.09
CA LEU A 116 3.86 7.97 6.73
C LEU A 116 2.67 8.64 6.05
N PHE A 117 2.95 9.32 4.95
CA PHE A 117 1.96 9.84 4.03
C PHE A 117 1.96 9.00 2.75
N ASP A 118 0.78 8.68 2.26
CA ASP A 118 0.62 8.19 0.88
C ASP A 118 0.88 9.32 -0.14
N PRO A 119 0.87 9.04 -1.46
CA PRO A 119 1.22 10.04 -2.49
C PRO A 119 0.33 11.29 -2.50
N VAL A 120 -0.88 11.22 -1.91
CA VAL A 120 -1.80 12.37 -1.86
C VAL A 120 -1.88 12.99 -0.46
N GLY A 121 -1.17 12.44 0.52
CA GLY A 121 -1.01 13.03 1.85
C GLY A 121 -1.90 12.46 2.94
N HIS A 122 -2.59 11.32 2.73
CA HIS A 122 -3.26 10.67 3.86
C HIS A 122 -2.22 10.10 4.83
N PRO A 123 -2.34 10.39 6.13
CA PRO A 123 -1.54 9.72 7.13
C PRO A 123 -1.97 8.26 7.27
N PHE A 124 -1.01 7.33 7.25
CA PHE A 124 -1.20 5.94 7.65
C PHE A 124 -0.05 5.52 8.57
N CYS A 125 -0.28 4.46 9.36
CA CYS A 125 0.69 3.95 10.31
C CYS A 125 1.17 2.56 9.93
N LEU A 126 2.46 2.31 10.11
CA LEU A 126 2.97 0.96 10.32
C LEU A 126 3.10 0.73 11.82
N VAL A 127 2.62 -0.40 12.30
CA VAL A 127 2.57 -0.73 13.73
C VAL A 127 3.15 -2.13 13.98
N VAL A 128 3.78 -2.35 15.12
CA VAL A 128 4.22 -3.68 15.56
C VAL A 128 3.41 -4.11 16.78
N SER A 129 2.78 -5.28 16.71
CA SER A 129 2.05 -5.85 17.85
C SER A 129 3.01 -6.58 18.80
N GLY A 130 3.56 -5.87 19.79
CA GLY A 130 4.41 -6.49 20.81
C GLY A 130 5.43 -5.55 21.45
N LYS A 131 6.01 -5.97 22.58
CA LYS A 131 6.97 -5.15 23.33
C LYS A 131 8.34 -5.16 22.65
N VAL A 132 8.65 -4.17 21.82
CA VAL A 132 9.99 -3.98 21.25
C VAL A 132 10.93 -3.39 22.31
N PRO A 133 12.03 -4.06 22.70
CA PRO A 133 13.02 -3.48 23.61
C PRO A 133 13.91 -2.46 22.89
N GLY A 134 14.19 -1.33 23.56
CA GLY A 134 15.13 -0.31 23.08
C GLY A 134 14.46 0.88 22.39
N PRO A 135 15.17 2.01 22.22
CA PRO A 135 14.65 3.11 21.43
C PRO A 135 14.59 2.68 19.96
N PRO A 136 13.52 3.02 19.23
CA PRO A 136 13.51 2.89 17.79
C PRO A 136 14.64 3.77 17.23
N PRO A 137 15.45 3.27 16.30
CA PRO A 137 16.41 4.13 15.64
C PRO A 137 15.65 5.23 14.90
N ALA A 138 16.25 6.42 14.87
CA ALA A 138 15.73 7.52 14.08
C ALA A 138 15.70 7.11 12.61
N ILE A 139 14.57 7.32 11.94
CA ILE A 139 14.50 7.22 10.48
C ILE A 139 15.30 8.40 9.93
N SER A 140 16.55 8.17 9.56
CA SER A 140 17.31 9.18 8.83
C SER A 140 17.05 9.03 7.33
N PRO A 141 16.96 10.13 6.56
CA PRO A 141 16.83 10.06 5.10
C PRO A 141 17.93 9.23 4.43
N GLU A 142 19.14 9.25 5.00
CA GLU A 142 20.28 8.47 4.51
C GLU A 142 20.05 6.96 4.67
N TRP A 143 19.55 6.56 5.83
CA TRP A 143 19.23 5.16 6.14
C TRP A 143 18.07 4.64 5.27
N VAL A 144 17.01 5.45 5.08
CA VAL A 144 15.90 5.11 4.18
C VAL A 144 16.43 4.90 2.76
N ALA A 145 17.26 5.81 2.27
CA ALA A 145 17.83 5.72 0.93
C ALA A 145 18.78 4.51 0.76
N GLU A 146 19.43 4.05 1.82
CA GLU A 146 20.23 2.82 1.82
C GLU A 146 19.32 1.58 1.72
N GLN A 147 18.31 1.47 2.58
CA GLN A 147 17.39 0.33 2.58
C GLN A 147 16.56 0.22 1.30
N THR A 148 16.06 1.34 0.76
CA THR A 148 15.35 1.34 -0.53
C THR A 148 16.25 0.83 -1.67
N ARG A 149 17.56 1.14 -1.64
CA ARG A 149 18.51 0.61 -2.62
C ARG A 149 18.72 -0.89 -2.45
N GLU A 150 18.83 -1.38 -1.22
CA GLU A 150 18.98 -2.80 -0.93
C GLU A 150 17.75 -3.61 -1.38
N ILE A 151 16.53 -3.13 -1.07
CA ILE A 151 15.27 -3.76 -1.51
C ILE A 151 15.20 -3.81 -3.04
N ALA A 152 15.45 -2.69 -3.72
CA ALA A 152 15.44 -2.64 -5.18
C ALA A 152 16.48 -3.59 -5.81
N GLU A 153 17.62 -3.79 -5.16
CA GLU A 153 18.62 -4.76 -5.59
C GLU A 153 18.19 -6.20 -5.34
N GLN A 154 17.57 -6.49 -4.20
CA GLN A 154 17.00 -7.80 -3.89
C GLN A 154 15.90 -8.17 -4.89
N ASP A 155 14.96 -7.28 -5.18
CA ASP A 155 13.92 -7.50 -6.20
C ASP A 155 14.53 -7.72 -7.59
N ARG A 156 15.58 -6.99 -7.93
CA ARG A 156 16.30 -7.19 -9.19
C ARG A 156 16.96 -8.56 -9.25
N LEU A 157 17.52 -9.04 -8.14
CA LEU A 157 18.14 -10.36 -8.04
C LEU A 157 17.08 -11.48 -8.10
N THR A 158 15.97 -11.35 -7.38
CA THR A 158 14.88 -12.34 -7.42
C THR A 158 14.25 -12.44 -8.81
N VAL A 159 14.08 -11.31 -9.52
CA VAL A 159 13.64 -11.30 -10.92
C VAL A 159 14.68 -11.99 -11.82
N GLN A 160 15.98 -11.77 -11.61
CA GLN A 160 17.03 -12.44 -12.38
C GLN A 160 17.05 -13.97 -12.12
N ASP A 161 16.87 -14.38 -10.87
CA ASP A 161 16.78 -15.80 -10.49
C ASP A 161 15.52 -16.46 -11.06
N ALA A 162 14.40 -15.73 -11.14
CA ALA A 162 13.16 -16.20 -11.76
C ALA A 162 13.24 -16.27 -13.30
N VAL A 163 14.08 -15.45 -13.93
CA VAL A 163 14.30 -15.41 -15.40
C VAL A 163 15.41 -16.37 -15.84
N ALA A 164 16.26 -16.83 -14.91
CA ALA A 164 17.27 -17.84 -15.21
C ALA A 164 16.59 -19.11 -15.76
N PRO A 165 16.97 -19.59 -16.96
CA PRO A 165 16.32 -20.76 -17.54
C PRO A 165 16.54 -21.96 -16.62
N ASP A 166 15.45 -22.66 -16.29
CA ASP A 166 15.52 -23.93 -15.59
C ASP A 166 16.46 -24.88 -16.36
N PRO A 167 17.63 -25.25 -15.81
CA PRO A 167 18.59 -26.08 -16.51
C PRO A 167 18.07 -27.51 -16.75
N SER A 168 16.93 -27.87 -16.16
CA SER A 168 16.25 -29.15 -16.35
C SER A 168 15.04 -29.10 -17.30
N ALA A 169 14.68 -27.91 -17.82
CA ALA A 169 13.55 -27.78 -18.74
C ALA A 169 13.87 -28.38 -20.12
N PRO A 170 13.03 -29.28 -20.66
CA PRO A 170 13.22 -29.83 -21.99
C PRO A 170 13.01 -28.75 -23.07
N PRO A 171 13.72 -28.83 -24.22
CA PRO A 171 13.61 -27.83 -25.27
C PRO A 171 12.18 -27.79 -25.83
N ALA A 172 11.66 -26.58 -26.04
CA ALA A 172 10.31 -26.36 -26.56
C ALA A 172 10.12 -27.07 -27.92
N PRO A 173 8.99 -27.76 -28.15
CA PRO A 173 8.77 -28.47 -29.39
C PRO A 173 8.64 -27.49 -30.57
N ALA A 174 9.26 -27.85 -31.69
CA ALA A 174 9.25 -27.06 -32.92
C ALA A 174 7.80 -26.84 -33.39
N ARG A 175 7.41 -25.57 -33.53
CA ARG A 175 6.08 -25.15 -33.97
C ARG A 175 5.85 -25.65 -35.40
N GLN A 176 4.94 -26.62 -35.56
CA GLN A 176 4.48 -27.03 -36.89
C GLN A 176 3.59 -25.93 -37.46
N VAL A 177 3.94 -25.46 -38.65
CA VAL A 177 3.17 -24.48 -39.43
C VAL A 177 2.14 -25.26 -40.23
N GLU A 178 0.87 -25.16 -39.86
CA GLU A 178 -0.25 -25.68 -40.66
C GLU A 178 -0.52 -24.74 -41.86
N PRO A 179 -0.88 -25.27 -43.04
CA PRO A 179 -1.07 -24.46 -44.24
C PRO A 179 -2.44 -23.77 -44.25
N ASP A 180 -2.44 -22.49 -44.62
CA ASP A 180 -3.63 -21.66 -44.81
C ASP A 180 -4.62 -22.30 -45.79
N THR A 181 -5.85 -22.51 -45.33
CA THR A 181 -6.95 -22.93 -46.22
C THR A 181 -7.75 -21.68 -46.61
N LEU A 182 -7.54 -21.19 -47.83
CA LEU A 182 -8.47 -20.27 -48.50
C LEU A 182 -9.70 -21.07 -48.99
N THR A 183 -10.91 -20.64 -48.61
CA THR A 183 -12.01 -20.17 -49.49
C THR A 183 -13.15 -19.66 -48.61
#